data_AF-A0A8J4R7Y1-F1
#
_entry.id   AF-A0A8J4R7Y1-F1
#
_cell.length_a   1.000
_cell.length_b   1.000
_cell.length_c   1.000
_cell.angle_alpha   90.00
_cell.angle_beta   90.00
_cell.angle_gamma   90.00
#
_symmetry.space_group_name_H-M   'P 1'
#
loop_
_entity.id
_entity.type
_entity.pdbx_description
1 polymer ?
#
loop_
_entity_poly.entity_id
_entity_poly.type
_entity_poly.pdbx_seq_one_letter_code
_entity_poly.pdbx_strand_id
1 'polypeptide(L)'
;MESHKPYIAMLFTQSVYAGMALFSKAAIAKGMNPYVFVVYRQAFASLALAPFAFFLERNKAAPLSYYLLFRIFLVSLCGMESINIKQLHGLAKVLGSVVGVSGALVFAFVKGPPINFMHWYTATEKPNTDSSMQGCSTREWIKGSLIMLSANTFWSLWLILQGPIIKQYQAKLRLTTLQCFFSCIQSCFVAIAVERQPSAWKLGWDVHLVSVAYCGVIVTGITYWLQVWVIEKRGPVFTAMFTPLALIITAIMSAFLWKENFYWGSIGGAILLVGGLYSVLWGKNKEDRKSETDKQRQETKEELVLECITHH
;
A
#
# COMPACT_ATOMS: atom_id res chain seq x y z
N MET A 1 -7.25 0.33 26.88
CA MET A 1 -6.01 0.82 26.23
C MET A 1 -5.69 0.13 24.88
N GLU A 2 -6.28 -1.01 24.51
CA GLU A 2 -5.87 -1.73 23.28
C GLU A 2 -6.44 -1.20 21.95
N SER A 3 -7.51 -0.39 21.98
CA SER A 3 -8.23 0.05 20.78
C SER A 3 -7.40 0.97 19.86
N HIS A 4 -6.47 1.75 20.42
CA HIS A 4 -5.67 2.72 19.65
C HIS A 4 -4.41 2.12 18.99
N LYS A 5 -3.94 0.94 19.43
CA LYS A 5 -2.69 0.34 18.92
C LYS A 5 -2.68 0.18 17.38
N PRO A 6 -3.78 -0.27 16.72
CA PRO A 6 -3.84 -0.35 15.26
C PRO A 6 -3.78 1.02 14.56
N TYR A 7 -4.32 2.07 15.17
CA TYR A 7 -4.28 3.43 14.61
C TYR A 7 -2.85 3.99 14.65
N ILE A 8 -2.16 3.83 15.78
CA ILE A 8 -0.75 4.25 15.91
C ILE A 8 0.14 3.47 14.94
N ALA A 9 -0.06 2.15 14.83
CA ALA A 9 0.67 1.31 13.90
C ALA A 9 0.46 1.77 12.44
N MET A 10 -0.78 2.15 12.08
CA MET A 10 -1.07 2.67 10.74
C MET A 10 -0.45 4.04 10.50
N LEU A 11 -0.51 4.99 11.46
CA LEU A 11 0.15 6.29 11.33
C LEU A 11 1.66 6.15 11.15
N PHE A 12 2.29 5.27 11.93
CA PHE A 12 3.70 4.93 11.79
C PHE A 12 4.00 4.34 10.40
N THR A 13 3.20 3.35 9.97
CA THR A 13 3.31 2.71 8.65
C THR A 13 3.26 3.73 7.51
N GLN A 14 2.33 4.67 7.53
CA GLN A 14 2.21 5.68 6.47
C GLN A 14 3.38 6.67 6.46
N SER A 15 3.89 7.04 7.64
CA SER A 15 5.08 7.89 7.76
C SER A 15 6.32 7.19 7.19
N VAL A 16 6.47 5.89 7.45
CA VAL A 16 7.54 5.06 6.90
C VAL A 16 7.45 4.94 5.37
N TYR A 17 6.24 4.76 4.83
CA TYR A 17 6.02 4.75 3.37
C TYR A 17 6.37 6.09 2.72
N ALA A 18 6.09 7.21 3.37
CA ALA A 18 6.54 8.53 2.87
C ALA A 18 8.06 8.62 2.81
N GLY A 19 8.76 8.16 3.86
CA GLY A 19 10.22 8.04 3.84
C GLY A 19 10.71 7.14 2.71
N MET A 20 10.03 6.02 2.43
CA MET A 20 10.39 5.09 1.35
C MET A 20 10.46 5.81 0.00
N ALA A 21 9.47 6.64 -0.31
CA ALA A 21 9.43 7.39 -1.57
C ALA A 21 10.66 8.29 -1.74
N LEU A 22 11.07 8.98 -0.67
CA LEU A 22 12.21 9.90 -0.68
C LEU A 22 13.54 9.17 -0.78
N PHE A 23 13.76 8.12 0.03
CA PHE A 23 15.00 7.33 -0.02
C PHE A 23 15.15 6.58 -1.34
N SER A 24 14.04 6.10 -1.93
CA SER A 24 14.05 5.47 -3.25
C SER A 24 14.37 6.50 -4.34
N LYS A 25 13.74 7.69 -4.31
CA LYS A 25 14.03 8.79 -5.24
C LYS A 25 15.50 9.22 -5.15
N ALA A 26 16.03 9.41 -3.94
CA ALA A 26 17.41 9.81 -3.71
C ALA A 26 18.42 8.80 -4.25
N ALA A 27 18.15 7.51 -4.06
CA ALA A 27 19.08 6.46 -4.47
C ALA A 27 19.05 6.22 -5.99
N ILE A 28 17.88 6.32 -6.62
CA ILE A 28 17.76 6.28 -8.09
C ILE A 28 18.41 7.53 -8.72
N ALA A 29 18.23 8.71 -8.12
CA ALA A 29 18.85 9.95 -8.60
C ALA A 29 20.39 9.91 -8.56
N LYS A 30 20.98 9.11 -7.66
CA LYS A 30 22.44 8.88 -7.60
C LYS A 30 22.92 7.74 -8.52
N GLY A 31 22.07 7.23 -9.41
CA GLY A 31 22.46 6.30 -10.47
C GLY A 31 22.25 4.81 -10.16
N MET A 32 21.58 4.45 -9.06
CA MET A 32 21.26 3.06 -8.79
C MET A 32 20.11 2.55 -9.68
N ASN A 33 20.29 1.36 -10.26
CA ASN A 33 19.27 0.72 -11.07
C ASN A 33 18.03 0.33 -10.20
N PRO A 34 16.80 0.75 -10.57
CA PRO A 34 15.59 0.45 -9.81
C PRO A 34 15.30 -1.05 -9.63
N TYR A 35 15.65 -1.90 -10.58
CA TYR A 35 15.44 -3.35 -10.47
C TYR A 35 16.35 -3.96 -9.41
N VAL A 36 17.63 -3.57 -9.43
CA VAL A 36 18.63 -4.01 -8.45
C VAL A 36 18.27 -3.51 -7.04
N PHE A 37 17.76 -2.28 -6.93
CA PHE A 37 17.24 -1.75 -5.68
C PHE A 37 16.14 -2.63 -5.07
N VAL A 38 15.19 -3.08 -5.88
CA VAL A 38 14.09 -3.95 -5.41
C VAL A 38 14.64 -5.28 -4.92
N VAL A 39 15.60 -5.89 -5.61
CA VAL A 39 16.24 -7.14 -5.18
C VAL A 39 16.86 -6.99 -3.80
N TYR A 40 17.71 -5.99 -3.63
CA TYR A 40 18.36 -5.76 -2.35
C TYR A 40 17.36 -5.44 -1.25
N ARG A 41 16.34 -4.62 -1.54
CA ARG A 41 15.28 -4.32 -0.58
C ARG A 41 14.63 -5.60 -0.03
N GLN A 42 14.26 -6.54 -0.91
CA GLN A 42 13.65 -7.81 -0.49
C GLN A 42 14.66 -8.73 0.20
N ALA A 43 15.93 -8.75 -0.23
CA ALA A 43 16.98 -9.53 0.40
C ALA A 43 17.25 -9.09 1.84
N PHE A 44 17.40 -7.78 2.08
CA PHE A 44 17.58 -7.22 3.42
C PHE A 44 16.38 -7.51 4.33
N ALA A 45 15.16 -7.44 3.78
CA ALA A 45 13.96 -7.79 4.53
C ALA A 45 13.94 -9.27 4.94
N SER A 46 14.23 -10.17 4.00
CA SER A 46 14.29 -11.61 4.28
C SER A 46 15.39 -11.96 5.28
N LEU A 47 16.59 -11.40 5.13
CA LEU A 47 17.71 -11.63 6.05
C LEU A 47 17.41 -11.11 7.45
N ALA A 48 16.78 -9.94 7.56
CA ALA A 48 16.41 -9.36 8.84
C ALA A 48 15.30 -10.16 9.53
N LEU A 49 14.26 -10.60 8.80
CA LEU A 49 13.12 -11.30 9.37
C LEU A 49 13.36 -12.80 9.63
N ALA A 50 14.21 -13.45 8.82
CA ALA A 50 14.49 -14.89 8.91
C ALA A 50 14.86 -15.39 10.32
N PRO A 51 15.79 -14.76 11.07
CA PRO A 51 16.08 -15.21 12.42
C PRO A 51 14.87 -15.09 13.35
N PHE A 52 14.14 -13.98 13.32
CA PHE A 52 12.95 -13.80 14.16
C PHE A 52 11.84 -14.79 13.82
N ALA A 53 11.61 -15.04 12.53
CA ALA A 53 10.64 -16.04 12.09
C ALA A 53 11.02 -17.46 12.54
N PHE A 54 12.31 -17.81 12.48
CA PHE A 54 12.79 -19.11 12.92
C PHE A 54 12.69 -19.27 14.45
N PHE A 55 13.13 -18.29 15.23
CA PHE A 55 13.16 -18.39 16.69
C PHE A 55 11.77 -18.24 17.34
N LEU A 56 10.94 -17.30 16.89
CA LEU A 56 9.65 -16.98 17.55
C LEU A 56 8.50 -17.89 17.11
N GLU A 57 8.56 -18.44 15.90
CA GLU A 57 7.43 -19.16 15.28
C GLU A 57 7.78 -20.60 14.86
N ARG A 58 8.91 -21.16 15.33
CA ARG A 58 9.37 -22.53 15.01
C ARG A 58 8.30 -23.59 15.16
N ASN A 59 7.52 -23.51 16.25
CA ASN A 59 6.53 -24.52 16.65
C ASN A 59 5.10 -24.19 16.23
N LYS A 60 4.86 -23.05 15.55
CA LYS A 60 3.51 -22.57 15.19
C LYS A 60 3.17 -22.81 13.71
N ALA A 61 4.04 -23.47 12.96
CA ALA A 61 3.94 -23.54 11.51
C ALA A 61 3.18 -24.78 11.02
N ALA A 62 1.95 -24.57 10.55
CA ALA A 62 1.25 -25.54 9.71
C ALA A 62 1.81 -25.51 8.27
N PRO A 63 1.80 -26.62 7.51
CA PRO A 63 2.17 -26.58 6.10
C PRO A 63 1.16 -25.74 5.29
N LEU A 64 1.65 -24.76 4.53
CA LEU A 64 0.84 -23.99 3.59
C LEU A 64 0.57 -24.84 2.34
N SER A 65 -0.64 -25.40 2.24
CA SER A 65 -1.06 -26.11 1.02
C SER A 65 -1.39 -25.10 -0.09
N TYR A 66 -0.75 -25.24 -1.26
CA TYR A 66 -0.99 -24.39 -2.43
C TYR A 66 -2.45 -24.44 -2.89
N TYR A 67 -3.11 -25.59 -2.76
CA TYR A 67 -4.52 -25.77 -3.10
C TYR A 67 -5.42 -24.90 -2.22
N LEU A 68 -5.09 -24.81 -0.93
CA LEU A 68 -5.83 -24.01 0.04
C LEU A 68 -5.67 -22.52 -0.24
N LEU A 69 -4.46 -22.07 -0.59
CA LEU A 69 -4.19 -20.70 -1.03
C LEU A 69 -4.95 -20.36 -2.32
N PHE A 70 -4.95 -21.26 -3.30
CA PHE A 70 -5.67 -21.07 -4.56
C PHE A 70 -7.18 -20.97 -4.33
N ARG A 71 -7.74 -21.80 -3.46
CA ARG A 71 -9.16 -21.72 -3.09
C ARG A 71 -9.50 -20.41 -2.38
N ILE A 72 -8.69 -19.96 -1.42
CA ILE A 72 -8.85 -18.66 -0.75
C ILE A 72 -8.80 -17.53 -1.77
N PHE A 73 -7.87 -17.62 -2.74
CA PHE A 73 -7.73 -16.64 -3.80
C PHE A 73 -9.00 -16.52 -4.64
N LEU A 74 -9.56 -17.63 -5.12
CA LEU A 74 -10.81 -17.62 -5.89
C LEU A 74 -11.99 -17.07 -5.08
N VAL A 75 -12.11 -17.47 -3.80
CA VAL A 75 -13.18 -16.96 -2.92
C VAL A 75 -13.02 -15.46 -2.68
N SER A 76 -11.79 -14.97 -2.50
CA SER A 76 -11.52 -13.55 -2.34
C SER A 76 -11.82 -12.74 -3.60
N LEU A 77 -11.55 -13.31 -4.78
CA LEU A 77 -11.79 -12.65 -6.06
C LEU A 77 -13.29 -12.56 -6.36
N CYS A 78 -14.02 -13.67 -6.29
CA CYS A 78 -15.47 -13.70 -6.52
C CYS A 78 -16.26 -13.01 -5.40
N GLY A 79 -15.78 -13.06 -4.15
CA GLY A 79 -16.44 -12.41 -3.02
C GLY A 79 -16.44 -10.87 -3.10
N MET A 80 -15.51 -10.27 -3.85
CA MET A 80 -15.49 -8.82 -4.08
C MET A 80 -16.58 -8.34 -5.05
N GLU A 81 -17.17 -9.23 -5.86
CA GLU A 81 -18.07 -8.84 -6.95
C GLU A 81 -19.52 -8.57 -6.50
N SER A 82 -19.89 -8.86 -5.24
CA SER A 82 -21.26 -8.62 -4.75
C SER A 82 -21.46 -7.20 -4.23
N ILE A 83 -21.50 -6.20 -5.13
CA ILE A 83 -21.93 -4.84 -4.79
C ILE A 83 -23.44 -4.74 -4.99
N ASN A 84 -24.21 -4.77 -3.90
CA ASN A 84 -25.65 -4.55 -3.98
C ASN A 84 -25.96 -3.05 -4.09
N ILE A 85 -26.02 -2.55 -5.33
CA ILE A 85 -26.22 -1.12 -5.68
C ILE A 85 -27.58 -0.57 -5.16
N LYS A 86 -28.54 -1.45 -4.86
CA LYS A 86 -29.87 -1.05 -4.37
C LYS A 86 -29.87 -0.50 -2.93
N GLN A 87 -28.78 -0.67 -2.17
CA GLN A 87 -28.66 -0.10 -0.81
C GLN A 87 -27.92 1.24 -0.83
N LEU A 88 -28.33 2.17 0.06
CA LEU A 88 -27.71 3.51 0.22
C LEU A 88 -26.18 3.43 0.45
N HIS A 89 -25.68 2.34 1.04
CA HIS A 89 -24.25 2.10 1.25
C HIS A 89 -23.50 1.71 -0.03
N GLY A 90 -24.15 0.91 -0.90
CA GLY A 90 -23.62 0.59 -2.23
C GLY A 90 -23.50 1.83 -3.10
N LEU A 91 -24.51 2.71 -3.05
CA LEU A 91 -24.48 4.01 -3.74
C LEU A 91 -23.35 4.92 -3.23
N ALA A 92 -23.14 5.00 -1.91
CA ALA A 92 -22.03 5.79 -1.34
C ALA A 92 -20.65 5.28 -1.78
N LYS A 93 -20.46 3.94 -1.87
CA LYS A 93 -19.22 3.33 -2.38
C LYS A 93 -18.97 3.66 -3.86
N VAL A 94 -20.01 3.61 -4.69
CA VAL A 94 -19.91 3.96 -6.12
C VAL A 94 -19.63 5.45 -6.29
N LEU A 95 -20.40 6.32 -5.63
CA LEU A 95 -20.20 7.77 -5.69
C LEU A 95 -18.83 8.19 -5.17
N GLY A 96 -18.39 7.63 -4.04
CA GLY A 96 -17.05 7.91 -3.50
C GLY A 96 -15.92 7.45 -4.43
N SER A 97 -16.11 6.34 -5.14
CA SER A 97 -15.16 5.87 -6.16
C SER A 97 -15.11 6.79 -7.37
N VAL A 98 -16.27 7.24 -7.86
CA VAL A 98 -16.36 8.20 -8.97
C VAL A 98 -15.70 9.54 -8.58
N VAL A 99 -15.97 10.04 -7.38
CA VAL A 99 -15.34 11.26 -6.84
C VAL A 99 -13.83 11.08 -6.65
N GLY A 100 -13.38 9.89 -6.24
CA GLY A 100 -11.96 9.58 -6.12
C GLY A 100 -11.24 9.59 -7.48
N VAL A 101 -11.85 8.96 -8.50
CA VAL A 101 -11.32 8.93 -9.87
C VAL A 101 -11.31 10.34 -10.47
N SER A 102 -12.39 11.11 -10.30
CA SER A 102 -12.42 12.50 -10.78
C SER A 102 -11.40 13.38 -10.05
N GLY A 103 -11.22 13.22 -8.74
CA GLY A 103 -10.16 13.89 -7.96
C GLY A 103 -8.75 13.57 -8.47
N ALA A 104 -8.48 12.31 -8.80
CA ALA A 104 -7.20 11.89 -9.39
C ALA A 104 -6.98 12.49 -10.80
N LEU A 105 -8.03 12.57 -11.63
CA LEU A 105 -7.97 13.21 -12.93
C LEU A 105 -7.72 14.73 -12.80
N VAL A 106 -8.38 15.39 -11.84
CA VAL A 106 -8.14 16.81 -11.54
C VAL A 106 -6.69 17.02 -11.08
N PHE A 107 -6.18 16.17 -10.19
CA PHE A 107 -4.80 16.22 -9.73
C PHE A 107 -3.80 16.10 -10.90
N ALA A 108 -4.07 15.21 -11.86
CA ALA A 108 -3.18 14.93 -12.98
C ALA A 108 -3.22 15.99 -14.09
N PHE A 109 -4.41 16.51 -14.42
CA PHE A 109 -4.61 17.34 -15.61
C PHE A 109 -4.80 18.84 -15.29
N VAL A 110 -5.20 19.21 -14.08
CA VAL A 110 -5.41 20.62 -13.72
C VAL A 110 -4.10 21.22 -13.22
N LYS A 111 -3.31 21.75 -14.15
CA LYS A 111 -2.18 22.62 -13.84
C LYS A 111 -2.70 24.04 -13.62
N GLY A 112 -2.73 24.49 -12.36
CA GLY A 112 -3.01 25.87 -11.98
C GLY A 112 -1.76 26.75 -12.02
N PRO A 113 -1.83 28.06 -11.66
CA PRO A 113 -0.65 28.88 -11.43
C PRO A 113 0.19 28.28 -10.27
N PRO A 114 1.54 28.37 -10.35
CA PRO A 114 2.41 27.85 -9.31
C PRO A 114 2.20 28.63 -8.01
N ILE A 115 2.08 27.92 -6.89
CA ILE A 115 2.12 28.56 -5.57
C ILE A 115 3.58 28.90 -5.25
N ASN A 116 3.92 30.19 -5.33
CA ASN A 116 5.15 30.70 -4.75
C ASN A 116 5.02 30.70 -3.23
N PHE A 117 5.30 29.56 -2.59
CA PHE A 117 5.21 29.42 -1.13
C PHE A 117 6.33 30.20 -0.40
N MET A 118 7.26 30.83 -1.11
CA MET A 118 8.44 31.39 -0.45
C MET A 118 9.15 32.48 -1.30
N HIS A 119 8.94 33.76 -0.95
CA HIS A 119 9.72 34.89 -1.46
C HIS A 119 11.05 35.01 -0.69
N TRP A 120 11.91 33.98 -0.72
CA TRP A 120 13.33 34.17 -0.41
C TRP A 120 14.17 33.34 -1.37
N TYR A 121 14.46 33.95 -2.52
CA TYR A 121 15.79 34.19 -3.07
C TYR A 121 15.61 34.88 -4.42
N THR A 122 15.99 36.15 -4.49
CA THR A 122 16.37 36.80 -5.74
C THR A 122 17.80 36.41 -6.08
N ALA A 123 18.04 36.30 -7.39
CA ALA A 123 19.33 36.28 -8.07
C ALA A 123 20.03 34.92 -8.32
N THR A 124 19.87 34.53 -9.59
CA THR A 124 20.94 34.06 -10.50
C THR A 124 21.61 32.72 -10.25
N GLU A 125 21.01 31.66 -10.79
CA GLU A 125 21.73 30.72 -11.65
C GLU A 125 20.84 30.40 -12.87
N LYS A 126 21.39 30.60 -14.07
CA LYS A 126 20.76 30.12 -15.32
C LYS A 126 20.79 28.59 -15.27
N PRO A 127 19.65 27.87 -15.36
CA PRO A 127 19.73 26.46 -15.71
C PRO A 127 20.16 26.41 -17.18
N ASN A 128 21.33 25.83 -17.43
CA ASN A 128 21.67 25.40 -18.78
C ASN A 128 20.54 24.50 -19.27
N THR A 129 19.93 24.92 -20.37
CA THR A 129 18.93 24.19 -21.10
C THR A 129 19.57 22.95 -21.71
N ASP A 130 19.78 21.90 -20.92
CA ASP A 130 19.85 20.55 -21.46
C ASP A 130 18.42 20.13 -21.79
N SER A 131 17.96 20.64 -22.93
CA SER A 131 16.82 20.12 -23.67
C SER A 131 17.15 18.73 -24.19
N SER A 132 17.14 17.73 -23.31
CA SER A 132 16.73 16.37 -23.67
C SER A 132 15.26 16.20 -23.30
N MET A 133 14.41 17.07 -23.86
CA MET A 133 12.99 16.77 -24.00
C MET A 133 12.88 15.71 -25.12
N GLN A 134 13.37 14.51 -24.81
CA GLN A 134 13.16 13.31 -25.60
C GLN A 134 11.65 13.10 -25.62
N GLY A 135 11.05 13.27 -26.80
CA GLY A 135 9.61 13.29 -26.98
C GLY A 135 8.98 12.09 -26.28
N CYS A 136 8.21 12.35 -25.23
CA CYS A 136 7.47 11.33 -24.50
C CYS A 136 6.50 10.69 -25.50
N SER A 137 6.84 9.50 -26.00
CA SER A 137 5.97 8.80 -26.93
C SER A 137 4.68 8.44 -26.20
N THR A 138 3.51 8.69 -26.81
CA THR A 138 2.20 8.28 -26.28
C THR A 138 2.22 6.82 -25.79
N ARG A 139 3.00 5.96 -26.46
CA ARG A 139 3.22 4.56 -26.09
C ARG A 139 3.85 4.37 -24.71
N GLU A 140 4.82 5.20 -24.34
CA GLU A 140 5.51 5.12 -23.04
C GLU A 140 4.61 5.59 -21.90
N TRP A 141 3.83 6.65 -22.13
CA TRP A 141 2.85 7.14 -21.16
C TRP A 141 1.72 6.13 -20.89
N ILE A 142 1.22 5.49 -21.96
CA ILE A 142 0.24 4.39 -21.85
C ILE A 142 0.85 3.20 -21.10
N LYS A 143 2.09 2.81 -21.46
CA LYS A 143 2.80 1.70 -20.79
C LYS A 143 2.95 1.97 -19.29
N GLY A 144 3.36 3.18 -18.90
CA GLY A 144 3.48 3.56 -17.49
C GLY A 144 2.16 3.47 -16.73
N SER A 145 1.07 3.95 -17.34
CA SER A 145 -0.27 3.91 -16.76
C SER A 145 -0.78 2.47 -16.57
N LEU A 146 -0.58 1.61 -17.57
CA LEU A 146 -0.94 0.18 -17.49
C LEU A 146 -0.13 -0.56 -16.41
N ILE A 147 1.18 -0.30 -16.32
CA ILE A 147 2.04 -0.87 -15.28
C ILE A 147 1.58 -0.41 -13.89
N MET A 148 1.22 0.87 -13.72
CA MET A 148 0.73 1.38 -12.44
C MET A 148 -0.63 0.77 -12.06
N LEU A 149 -1.56 0.65 -13.01
CA LEU A 149 -2.88 0.05 -12.77
C LEU A 149 -2.77 -1.42 -12.34
N SER A 150 -1.92 -2.18 -13.04
CA SER A 150 -1.65 -3.57 -12.67
C SER A 150 -0.99 -3.66 -11.28
N ALA A 151 0.00 -2.83 -10.99
CA ALA A 151 0.64 -2.78 -9.67
C ALA A 151 -0.36 -2.50 -8.54
N ASN A 152 -1.25 -1.52 -8.71
CA ASN A 152 -2.28 -1.19 -7.72
C ASN A 152 -3.32 -2.30 -7.55
N THR A 153 -3.65 -3.01 -8.63
CA THR A 153 -4.53 -4.18 -8.58
C THR A 153 -3.88 -5.31 -7.79
N PHE A 154 -2.61 -5.63 -8.06
CA PHE A 154 -1.87 -6.64 -7.32
C PHE A 154 -1.70 -6.27 -5.83
N TRP A 155 -1.44 -5.01 -5.52
CA TRP A 155 -1.36 -4.52 -4.14
C TRP A 155 -2.70 -4.65 -3.39
N SER A 156 -3.81 -4.32 -4.07
CA SER A 156 -5.14 -4.43 -3.49
C SER A 156 -5.52 -5.87 -3.23
N LEU A 157 -5.29 -6.74 -4.20
CA LEU A 157 -5.50 -8.18 -4.06
C LEU A 157 -4.65 -8.76 -2.92
N TRP A 158 -3.37 -8.38 -2.86
CA TRP A 158 -2.48 -8.75 -1.78
C TRP A 158 -3.06 -8.42 -0.40
N LEU A 159 -3.52 -7.18 -0.19
CA LEU A 159 -4.12 -6.76 1.09
C LEU A 159 -5.34 -7.60 1.46
N ILE A 160 -6.20 -7.91 0.50
CA ILE A 160 -7.45 -8.64 0.76
C ILE A 160 -7.14 -10.10 1.10
N LEU A 161 -6.18 -10.73 0.40
CA LEU A 161 -5.76 -12.11 0.65
C LEU A 161 -5.12 -12.32 2.02
N GLN A 162 -4.49 -11.30 2.60
CA GLN A 162 -3.88 -11.41 3.92
C GLN A 162 -4.86 -11.80 5.02
N GLY A 163 -6.11 -11.30 4.97
CA GLY A 163 -7.15 -11.59 5.97
C GLY A 163 -7.49 -13.09 6.13
N PRO A 164 -7.87 -13.81 5.06
CA PRO A 164 -8.13 -15.25 5.15
C PRO A 164 -6.86 -16.08 5.36
N ILE A 165 -5.71 -15.67 4.80
CA ILE A 165 -4.44 -16.39 4.99
C ILE A 165 -4.04 -16.41 6.47
N ILE A 166 -4.11 -15.26 7.16
CA ILE A 166 -3.70 -15.19 8.57
C ILE A 166 -4.62 -15.98 9.50
N LYS A 167 -5.91 -16.14 9.15
CA LYS A 167 -6.84 -16.97 9.93
C LYS A 167 -6.42 -18.44 9.95
N GLN A 168 -5.94 -18.95 8.81
CA GLN A 168 -5.50 -20.34 8.66
C GLN A 168 -4.03 -20.52 9.06
N TYR A 169 -3.21 -19.49 8.86
CA TYR A 169 -1.78 -19.50 9.12
C TYR A 169 -1.40 -18.39 10.11
N GLN A 170 -1.33 -18.76 11.39
CA GLN A 170 -1.13 -17.82 12.51
C GLN A 170 0.32 -17.34 12.68
N ALA A 171 1.28 -17.90 11.94
CA ALA A 171 2.70 -17.55 11.99
C ALA A 171 3.02 -16.38 11.03
N LYS A 172 2.88 -15.16 11.53
CA LYS A 172 2.85 -13.91 10.74
C LYS A 172 4.24 -13.56 10.24
N LEU A 173 5.25 -13.66 11.11
CA LEU A 173 6.63 -13.36 10.75
C LEU A 173 7.15 -14.34 9.71
N ARG A 174 6.80 -15.62 9.84
CA ARG A 174 7.17 -16.66 8.86
C ARG A 174 6.48 -16.44 7.52
N LEU A 175 5.20 -16.04 7.51
CA LEU A 175 4.48 -15.68 6.28
C LEU A 175 5.15 -14.51 5.55
N THR A 176 5.45 -13.42 6.28
CA THR A 176 6.12 -12.24 5.70
C THR A 176 7.54 -12.58 5.23
N THR A 177 8.27 -13.42 5.96
CA THR A 177 9.61 -13.87 5.55
C THR A 177 9.57 -14.68 4.26
N LEU A 178 8.65 -15.66 4.17
CA LEU A 178 8.47 -16.49 2.97
C LEU A 178 8.07 -15.63 1.77
N GLN A 179 7.15 -14.70 1.96
CA GLN A 179 6.76 -13.73 0.92
C GLN A 179 7.97 -12.91 0.44
N CYS A 180 8.76 -12.35 1.36
CA CYS A 180 9.93 -11.56 1.00
C CYS A 180 10.96 -12.42 0.26
N PHE A 181 11.11 -13.69 0.65
CA PHE A 181 12.02 -14.63 0.02
C PHE A 181 11.60 -14.95 -1.41
N PHE A 182 10.34 -15.33 -1.64
CA PHE A 182 9.83 -15.55 -3.00
C PHE A 182 9.86 -14.28 -3.85
N SER A 183 9.57 -13.12 -3.25
CA SER A 183 9.67 -11.82 -3.93
C SER A 183 11.12 -11.50 -4.31
N CYS A 184 12.09 -11.85 -3.45
CA CYS A 184 13.51 -11.70 -3.73
C CYS A 184 13.93 -12.57 -4.91
N ILE A 185 13.48 -13.83 -4.96
CA ILE A 185 13.77 -14.74 -6.09
C ILE A 185 13.19 -14.19 -7.39
N GLN A 186 11.91 -13.81 -7.41
CA GLN A 186 11.26 -13.25 -8.60
C GLN A 186 11.93 -11.96 -9.07
N SER A 187 12.17 -11.02 -8.15
CA SER A 187 12.84 -9.75 -8.49
C SER A 187 14.27 -9.97 -8.96
N CYS A 188 15.00 -10.94 -8.39
CA CYS A 188 16.35 -11.27 -8.81
C CYS A 188 16.36 -11.82 -10.25
N PHE A 189 15.42 -12.71 -10.58
CA PHE A 189 15.28 -13.22 -11.94
C PHE A 189 15.00 -12.10 -12.95
N VAL A 190 14.08 -11.18 -12.63
CA VAL A 190 13.78 -10.02 -13.48
C VAL A 190 14.98 -9.07 -13.58
N ALA A 191 15.66 -8.79 -12.47
CA ALA A 191 16.81 -7.90 -12.45
C ALA A 191 17.99 -8.45 -13.26
N ILE A 192 18.27 -9.76 -13.17
CA ILE A 192 19.31 -10.41 -13.98
C ILE A 192 18.93 -10.40 -15.47
N ALA A 193 17.64 -10.59 -15.79
CA ALA A 193 17.16 -10.57 -17.16
C ALA A 193 17.30 -9.18 -17.81
N VAL A 194 17.04 -8.11 -17.04
CA VAL A 194 17.10 -6.72 -17.50
C VAL A 194 18.52 -6.16 -17.44
N GLU A 195 19.24 -6.40 -16.34
CA GLU A 195 20.55 -5.83 -16.04
C GLU A 195 21.60 -6.93 -15.94
N ARG A 196 22.24 -7.22 -17.06
CA ARG A 196 23.27 -8.26 -17.18
C ARG A 196 24.66 -7.78 -16.78
N GLN A 197 24.87 -6.47 -16.59
CA GLN A 197 26.18 -5.93 -16.27
C GLN A 197 26.47 -6.05 -14.76
N PRO A 198 27.59 -6.69 -14.34
CA PRO A 198 27.91 -6.87 -12.92
C PRO A 198 28.30 -5.56 -12.21
N SER A 199 28.62 -4.49 -12.95
CA SER A 199 28.88 -3.16 -12.39
C SER A 199 27.67 -2.56 -11.69
N ALA A 200 26.46 -2.77 -12.22
CA ALA A 200 25.21 -2.26 -11.65
C ALA A 200 24.81 -2.96 -10.34
N TRP A 201 25.39 -4.13 -10.06
CA TRP A 201 25.19 -4.90 -8.83
C TRP A 201 26.19 -4.53 -7.72
N LYS A 202 27.13 -3.61 -7.98
CA LYS A 202 28.05 -3.15 -6.94
C LYS A 202 27.34 -2.21 -5.98
N LEU A 203 27.07 -2.67 -4.77
CA LEU A 203 26.51 -1.85 -3.71
C LEU A 203 27.65 -1.15 -2.95
N GLY A 204 27.72 0.17 -3.06
CA GLY A 204 28.68 1.01 -2.32
C GLY A 204 28.21 1.34 -0.90
N TRP A 205 29.14 1.71 -0.02
CA TRP A 205 28.88 2.20 1.35
C TRP A 205 28.40 3.66 1.36
N ASP A 206 27.37 3.93 0.57
CA ASP A 206 26.85 5.28 0.33
C ASP A 206 25.35 5.35 0.62
N VAL A 207 24.70 6.42 0.16
CA VAL A 207 23.25 6.61 0.19
C VAL A 207 22.49 5.39 -0.38
N HIS A 208 23.08 4.65 -1.33
CA HIS A 208 22.50 3.41 -1.86
C HIS A 208 22.29 2.36 -0.76
N LEU A 209 23.29 2.10 0.08
CA LEU A 209 23.18 1.13 1.18
C LEU A 209 22.17 1.58 2.22
N VAL A 210 22.21 2.85 2.63
CA VAL A 210 21.28 3.42 3.62
C VAL A 210 19.83 3.33 3.12
N SER A 211 19.58 3.71 1.86
CA SER A 211 18.25 3.65 1.26
C SER A 211 17.73 2.21 1.17
N VAL A 212 18.56 1.27 0.73
CA VAL A 212 18.18 -0.15 0.65
C VAL A 212 17.93 -0.73 2.04
N ALA A 213 18.79 -0.45 3.02
CA ALA A 213 18.65 -0.96 4.38
C ALA A 213 17.37 -0.43 5.05
N TYR A 214 17.10 0.87 4.93
CA TYR A 214 15.85 1.48 5.40
C TYR A 214 14.63 0.86 4.70
N CYS A 215 14.63 0.81 3.37
CA CYS A 215 13.51 0.27 2.60
C CYS A 215 13.30 -1.23 2.80
N GLY A 216 14.37 -1.99 3.05
CA GLY A 216 14.29 -3.43 3.27
C GLY A 216 13.86 -3.78 4.69
N VAL A 217 14.59 -3.29 5.69
CA VAL A 217 14.36 -3.68 7.08
C VAL A 217 13.11 -3.00 7.65
N ILE A 218 13.00 -1.68 7.50
CA ILE A 218 11.91 -0.91 8.11
C ILE A 218 10.65 -0.98 7.26
N VAL A 219 10.77 -0.67 5.96
CA VAL A 219 9.58 -0.61 5.09
C VAL A 219 9.09 -2.00 4.71
N THR A 220 9.93 -2.91 4.21
CA THR A 220 9.44 -4.25 3.88
C THR A 220 9.30 -5.12 5.14
N GLY A 221 10.29 -5.16 6.02
CA GLY A 221 10.29 -6.07 7.16
C GLY A 221 9.23 -5.72 8.22
N ILE A 222 9.44 -4.60 8.92
CA ILE A 222 8.59 -4.18 10.04
C ILE A 222 7.20 -3.78 9.57
N THR A 223 7.10 -2.99 8.50
CA THR A 223 5.82 -2.43 8.08
C THR A 223 4.89 -3.49 7.48
N TYR A 224 5.40 -4.46 6.71
CA TYR A 224 4.52 -5.52 6.19
C TYR A 224 4.01 -6.41 7.33
N TRP A 225 4.86 -6.72 8.32
CA TRP A 225 4.43 -7.44 9.51
C TRP A 225 3.36 -6.65 10.29
N LEU A 226 3.57 -5.34 10.51
CA LEU A 226 2.57 -4.47 11.15
C LEU A 226 1.27 -4.41 10.36
N GLN A 227 1.33 -4.33 9.03
CA GLN A 227 0.15 -4.36 8.18
C GLN A 227 -0.61 -5.67 8.34
N VAL A 228 0.07 -6.81 8.25
CA VAL A 228 -0.54 -8.13 8.45
C VAL A 228 -1.20 -8.22 9.83
N TRP A 229 -0.54 -7.71 10.88
CA TRP A 229 -1.10 -7.63 12.22
C TRP A 229 -2.34 -6.72 12.32
N VAL A 230 -2.33 -5.56 11.67
CA VAL A 230 -3.50 -4.65 11.64
C VAL A 230 -4.65 -5.28 10.86
N ILE A 231 -4.37 -5.95 9.73
CA ILE A 231 -5.36 -6.64 8.90
C ILE A 231 -6.07 -7.74 9.69
N GLU A 232 -5.33 -8.49 10.52
CA GLU A 232 -5.92 -9.48 11.41
C GLU A 232 -6.85 -8.86 12.45
N LYS A 233 -6.49 -7.69 13.00
CA LYS A 233 -7.25 -7.04 14.09
C LYS A 233 -8.44 -6.22 13.63
N ARG A 234 -8.34 -5.53 12.50
CA ARG A 234 -9.33 -4.54 12.02
C ARG A 234 -9.78 -4.78 10.58
N GLY A 235 -9.20 -5.78 9.90
CA GLY A 235 -9.50 -6.09 8.50
C GLY A 235 -8.66 -5.31 7.50
N PRO A 236 -8.64 -5.76 6.23
CA PRO A 236 -7.85 -5.16 5.15
C PRO A 236 -8.31 -3.76 4.77
N VAL A 237 -9.59 -3.47 4.94
CA VAL A 237 -10.17 -2.16 4.64
C VAL A 237 -9.63 -1.10 5.58
N PHE A 238 -9.44 -1.43 6.86
CA PHE A 238 -8.86 -0.51 7.83
C PHE A 238 -7.48 -0.03 7.39
N THR A 239 -6.66 -0.92 6.83
CA THR A 239 -5.33 -0.57 6.32
C THR A 239 -5.42 0.36 5.11
N ALA A 240 -6.33 0.08 4.17
CA ALA A 240 -6.53 0.88 2.97
C ALA A 240 -6.99 2.32 3.27
N MET A 241 -7.71 2.53 4.38
CA MET A 241 -8.15 3.86 4.84
C MET A 241 -7.02 4.88 4.98
N PHE A 242 -5.84 4.41 5.40
CA PHE A 242 -4.72 5.28 5.73
C PHE A 242 -3.77 5.49 4.54
N THR A 243 -3.90 4.74 3.45
CA THR A 243 -3.04 4.90 2.26
C THR A 243 -2.94 6.34 1.73
N PRO A 244 -4.03 7.12 1.59
CA PRO A 244 -3.92 8.52 1.17
C PRO A 244 -3.12 9.41 2.13
N LEU A 245 -3.00 9.05 3.42
CA LEU A 245 -2.19 9.79 4.37
C LEU A 245 -0.71 9.75 3.99
N ALA A 246 -0.19 8.61 3.53
CA ALA A 246 1.19 8.54 3.03
C ALA A 246 1.42 9.47 1.84
N LEU A 247 0.44 9.60 0.94
CA LEU A 247 0.54 10.54 -0.19
C LEU A 247 0.64 11.99 0.29
N ILE A 248 -0.19 12.38 1.26
CA ILE A 248 -0.15 13.72 1.85
C ILE A 248 1.19 13.98 2.54
N ILE A 249 1.66 13.06 3.40
CA ILE A 249 2.94 13.21 4.10
C ILE A 249 4.09 13.28 3.08
N THR A 250 4.08 12.42 2.05
CA THR A 250 5.08 12.44 0.98
C THR A 250 5.09 13.75 0.23
N ALA A 251 3.92 14.30 -0.12
CA ALA A 251 3.80 15.58 -0.80
C ALA A 251 4.39 16.71 0.05
N ILE A 252 4.05 16.77 1.34
CA ILE A 252 4.60 17.76 2.27
C ILE A 252 6.12 17.62 2.39
N MET A 253 6.63 16.41 2.59
CA MET A 253 8.08 16.20 2.69
C MET A 253 8.82 16.52 1.37
N SER A 254 8.24 16.18 0.22
CA SER A 254 8.79 16.51 -1.10
C SER A 254 8.83 18.03 -1.30
N ALA A 255 7.81 18.76 -0.83
CA ALA A 255 7.77 20.22 -0.83
C ALA A 255 9.01 20.82 -0.13
N PHE A 256 9.28 20.34 1.09
CA PHE A 256 10.36 20.86 1.92
C PHE A 256 11.74 20.45 1.40
N LEU A 257 11.91 19.22 0.92
CA LEU A 257 13.21 18.67 0.52
C LEU A 257 13.63 19.06 -0.90
N TRP A 258 12.70 19.05 -1.86
CA TRP A 258 13.00 19.29 -3.28
C TRP A 258 12.62 20.70 -3.77
N LYS A 259 12.03 21.53 -2.91
CA LYS A 259 11.53 22.88 -3.26
C LYS A 259 10.67 22.89 -4.53
N GLU A 260 9.91 21.82 -4.76
CA GLU A 260 9.03 21.70 -5.92
C GLU A 260 7.82 22.65 -5.77
N ASN A 261 7.54 23.45 -6.80
CA ASN A 261 6.38 24.35 -6.83
C ASN A 261 5.09 23.53 -6.98
N PHE A 262 4.16 23.64 -6.03
CA PHE A 262 2.83 23.03 -6.19
C PHE A 262 1.96 23.91 -7.08
N TYR A 263 1.00 23.26 -7.73
CA TYR A 263 -0.03 23.95 -8.50
C TYR A 263 -1.34 23.91 -7.73
N TRP A 264 -2.10 25.01 -7.76
CA TRP A 264 -3.41 25.09 -7.09
C TRP A 264 -4.37 23.94 -7.46
N GLY A 265 -4.34 23.48 -8.71
CA GLY A 265 -5.15 22.35 -9.17
C GLY A 265 -4.74 21.00 -8.57
N SER A 266 -3.46 20.81 -8.24
CA SER A 266 -2.97 19.61 -7.54
C SER A 266 -3.46 19.57 -6.09
N ILE A 267 -3.52 20.71 -5.40
CA ILE A 267 -4.07 20.81 -4.04
C ILE A 267 -5.57 20.48 -4.04
N GLY A 268 -6.34 21.08 -4.96
CA GLY A 268 -7.78 20.79 -5.10
C GLY A 268 -8.08 19.33 -5.44
N GLY A 269 -7.31 18.75 -6.38
CA GLY A 269 -7.41 17.34 -6.74
C GLY A 269 -7.08 16.39 -5.57
N ALA A 270 -6.06 16.73 -4.77
CA ALA A 270 -5.70 15.96 -3.58
C ALA A 270 -6.82 15.96 -2.52
N ILE A 271 -7.45 17.12 -2.26
CA ILE A 271 -8.57 17.24 -1.32
C ILE A 271 -9.77 16.40 -1.80
N LEU A 272 -10.11 16.47 -3.09
CA LEU A 272 -11.19 15.67 -3.69
C LEU A 272 -10.92 14.17 -3.60
N LEU A 273 -9.67 13.74 -3.85
CA LEU A 273 -9.25 12.34 -3.77
C LEU A 273 -9.42 11.81 -2.34
N VAL A 274 -8.97 12.56 -1.34
CA VAL A 274 -9.11 12.20 0.09
C VAL A 274 -10.57 12.16 0.49
N GLY A 275 -11.38 13.13 0.07
CA GLY A 275 -12.82 13.17 0.33
C GLY A 275 -13.57 11.98 -0.28
N GLY A 276 -13.26 11.62 -1.53
CA GLY A 276 -13.82 10.45 -2.21
C GLY A 276 -13.52 9.15 -1.47
N LEU A 277 -12.25 8.94 -1.10
CA LEU A 277 -11.82 7.77 -0.32
C LEU A 277 -12.53 7.69 1.04
N TYR A 278 -12.66 8.81 1.74
CA TYR A 278 -13.35 8.85 3.04
C TYR A 278 -14.84 8.52 2.91
N SER A 279 -15.49 8.94 1.83
CA SER A 279 -16.90 8.62 1.56
C SER A 279 -17.12 7.12 1.32
N VAL A 280 -16.24 6.46 0.56
CA VAL A 280 -16.27 4.99 0.35
C VAL A 280 -16.12 4.23 1.67
N LEU A 281 -15.17 4.68 2.48
CA LEU A 281 -14.90 4.17 3.82
C LEU A 281 -16.09 4.28 4.75
N TRP A 282 -16.70 5.46 4.79
CA TRP A 282 -17.87 5.73 5.62
C TRP A 282 -19.02 4.81 5.22
N GLY A 283 -19.25 4.63 3.91
CA GLY A 283 -20.20 3.66 3.38
C GLY A 283 -19.91 2.23 3.86
N LYS A 284 -18.64 1.82 3.88
CA LYS A 284 -18.22 0.49 4.35
C LYS A 284 -18.34 0.29 5.86
N ASN A 285 -17.89 1.25 6.67
CA ASN A 285 -17.98 1.17 8.13
C ASN A 285 -19.44 1.10 8.61
N LYS A 286 -20.35 1.77 7.89
CA LYS A 286 -21.79 1.73 8.18
C LYS A 286 -22.43 0.39 7.77
N GLU A 287 -21.93 -0.24 6.71
CA GLU A 287 -22.33 -1.59 6.30
C GLU A 287 -21.87 -2.65 7.29
N ASP A 288 -20.63 -2.56 7.79
CA ASP A 288 -20.09 -3.48 8.81
C ASP A 288 -20.94 -3.40 10.09
N ARG A 289 -21.26 -2.19 10.58
CA ARG A 289 -22.17 -1.99 11.74
C ARG A 289 -23.57 -2.57 11.52
N LYS A 290 -24.12 -2.41 10.33
CA LYS A 290 -25.45 -2.94 10.01
C LYS A 290 -25.43 -4.48 9.96
N SER A 291 -24.36 -5.06 9.41
CA SER A 291 -24.17 -6.52 9.40
C SER A 291 -24.01 -7.12 10.80
N GLU A 292 -23.33 -6.41 11.72
CA GLU A 292 -23.25 -6.80 13.14
C GLU A 292 -24.61 -6.70 13.83
N THR A 293 -25.37 -5.63 13.56
CA THR A 293 -26.72 -5.45 14.12
C THR A 293 -27.68 -6.53 13.62
N ASP A 294 -27.61 -6.88 12.32
CA ASP A 294 -28.44 -7.93 11.72
C ASP A 294 -28.07 -9.32 12.27
N LYS A 295 -26.78 -9.61 12.47
CA LYS A 295 -26.32 -10.86 13.14
C LYS A 295 -26.78 -10.96 14.57
N GLN A 296 -26.61 -9.90 15.38
CA GLN A 296 -27.10 -9.87 16.75
C GLN A 296 -28.60 -10.08 16.81
N ARG A 297 -29.36 -9.45 15.90
CA ARG A 297 -30.81 -9.63 15.81
C ARG A 297 -31.21 -11.06 15.43
N GLN A 298 -30.35 -11.76 14.69
CA GLN A 298 -30.59 -13.14 14.28
C GLN A 298 -30.24 -14.13 15.41
N GLU A 299 -29.13 -13.92 16.12
CA GLU A 299 -28.78 -14.66 17.34
C GLU A 299 -29.85 -14.48 18.43
N THR A 300 -30.31 -13.25 18.69
CA THR A 300 -31.41 -13.01 19.65
C THR A 300 -32.71 -13.69 19.23
N LYS A 301 -33.01 -13.78 17.92
CA LYS A 301 -34.19 -14.50 17.44
C LYS A 301 -34.05 -16.01 17.62
N GLU A 302 -32.88 -16.57 17.37
CA GLU A 302 -32.62 -18.00 17.59
C GLU A 302 -32.67 -18.35 19.09
N GLU A 303 -32.14 -17.49 19.95
CA GLU A 303 -32.19 -17.63 21.42
C GLU A 303 -33.64 -17.59 21.95
N LEU A 304 -34.46 -16.64 21.48
CA LEU A 304 -35.89 -16.55 21.82
C LEU A 304 -36.70 -17.76 21.33
N VAL A 305 -36.38 -18.32 20.17
CA VAL A 305 -37.02 -19.54 19.66
C VAL A 305 -36.63 -20.75 20.53
N LEU A 306 -35.38 -20.82 20.97
CA LEU A 306 -34.89 -21.91 21.83
C LEU A 306 -35.52 -21.88 23.24
N GLU A 307 -35.70 -20.71 23.83
CA GLU A 307 -36.43 -20.53 25.10
C GLU A 307 -37.90 -20.96 24.99
N CYS A 308 -38.55 -20.63 23.86
CA CYS A 308 -39.96 -20.97 23.64
C CYS A 308 -40.18 -22.49 23.50
N ILE A 309 -39.21 -23.22 22.94
CA ILE A 309 -39.25 -24.69 22.78
C ILE A 309 -38.96 -25.42 24.11
N THR A 310 -38.16 -24.83 24.99
CA THR A 310 -37.74 -25.47 26.26
C THR A 310 -38.73 -25.27 27.42
N HIS A 311 -39.67 -24.32 27.29
CA HIS A 311 -40.68 -24.00 28.31
C HIS A 311 -42.06 -24.64 28.07
N HIS A 312 -42.18 -25.58 27.13
CA HIS A 312 -43.44 -26.24 26.75
C HIS A 312 -43.37 -27.76 26.90
#